data_AF-A0A1E7EN68-F1
#
_entry.id   AF-A0A1E7EN68-F1
#
_cell.length_a   1.000
_cell.length_b   1.000
_cell.length_c   1.000
_cell.angle_alpha   90.00
_cell.angle_beta   90.00
_cell.angle_gamma   90.00
#
_symmetry.space_group_name_H-M   'P 1'
#
loop_
_entity.id
_entity.type
_entity.pdbx_description
1 polymer ?
#
loop_
_entity_poly.entity_id
_entity_poly.type
_entity_poly.pdbx_seq_one_letter_code
_entity_poly.pdbx_strand_id
1 'polypeptide(L)'
;MSIRSSDISRWPLPPSQTPQDKVRMCLPHKQSWPVMSIHNEWLITSQKKYQFDSVDEILRHLIYTANSEPSPIKKLIFKTIRCLHCHVGARADQHLKINLGTMKEVEVEEDDAPPPAPTTKTTILAIHTFHYEWLYKVTNSCNITSIEKCIRIIIDYYQSRVKQVYHSDGIQASMKKELDIFGKNRIDDPRFQDVLASLKKENEEEVVDDDDNDKEEDKEDGNDDDDDTPEEDNDPAACSKDEMVQAIQRCQVGRNSKSYSIALQETPEQYQQRRTKELIIENSDEAKAARKKIEKAFLMSKN
;
A
#
# COMPACT_ATOMS: atom_id res chain seq x y z
N MET A 1 -18.23 11.24 -22.46
CA MET A 1 -18.51 11.23 -21.01
C MET A 1 -18.45 12.66 -20.53
N SER A 2 -19.52 13.16 -19.90
CA SER A 2 -19.48 14.47 -19.24
C SER A 2 -18.65 14.34 -17.96
N ILE A 3 -17.73 15.27 -17.72
CA ILE A 3 -17.06 15.40 -16.42
C ILE A 3 -18.17 15.74 -15.41
N ARG A 4 -18.34 14.96 -14.35
CA ARG A 4 -19.34 15.27 -13.32
C ARG A 4 -18.84 16.49 -12.54
N SER A 5 -19.73 17.40 -12.11
CA SER A 5 -19.28 18.55 -11.31
C SER A 5 -18.59 18.11 -10.01
N SER A 6 -18.97 16.94 -9.49
CA SER A 6 -18.33 16.27 -8.36
C SER A 6 -16.88 15.87 -8.63
N ASP A 7 -16.49 15.59 -9.87
CA ASP A 7 -15.10 15.29 -10.21
C ASP A 7 -14.23 16.56 -10.13
N ILE A 8 -14.79 17.71 -10.52
CA ILE A 8 -14.07 18.99 -10.53
C ILE A 8 -13.88 19.51 -9.10
N SER A 9 -14.84 19.28 -8.20
CA SER A 9 -14.70 19.68 -6.79
C SER A 9 -13.72 18.81 -6.00
N ARG A 10 -13.58 17.52 -6.35
CA ARG A 10 -12.67 16.58 -5.67
C ARG A 10 -11.20 16.78 -6.05
N TRP A 11 -10.93 17.17 -7.30
CA TRP A 11 -9.58 17.30 -7.83
C TRP A 11 -9.30 18.75 -8.23
N PRO A 12 -8.66 19.57 -7.37
CA PRO A 12 -8.29 20.92 -7.76
C PRO A 12 -7.44 20.86 -9.02
N LEU A 13 -7.94 21.50 -10.07
CA LEU A 13 -7.29 21.48 -11.37
C LEU A 13 -5.94 22.19 -11.28
N PRO A 14 -4.94 21.73 -12.03
CA PRO A 14 -3.68 22.46 -12.12
C PRO A 14 -3.96 23.89 -12.65
N PRO A 15 -3.15 24.88 -12.25
CA PRO A 15 -3.26 26.22 -12.81
C PRO A 15 -3.10 26.15 -14.34
N SER A 16 -4.01 26.80 -15.05
CA SER A 16 -4.09 26.82 -16.50
C SER A 16 -4.14 28.26 -17.00
N GLN A 17 -3.52 28.53 -18.15
CA GLN A 17 -3.56 29.86 -18.74
C GLN A 17 -4.91 30.17 -19.39
N THR A 18 -5.61 29.16 -19.92
CA THR A 18 -6.88 29.33 -20.63
C THR A 18 -7.98 28.37 -20.11
N PRO A 19 -9.27 28.74 -20.24
CA PRO A 19 -10.38 27.82 -19.95
C PRO A 19 -10.35 26.54 -20.80
N GLN A 20 -9.95 26.63 -22.06
CA GLN A 20 -9.82 25.49 -22.97
C GLN A 20 -8.77 24.49 -22.47
N ASP A 21 -7.65 24.99 -21.95
CA ASP A 21 -6.65 24.15 -21.31
C ASP A 21 -7.23 23.43 -20.11
N LYS A 22 -8.01 24.11 -19.24
CA LYS A 22 -8.68 23.43 -18.11
C LYS A 22 -9.51 22.25 -18.57
N VAL A 23 -10.33 22.44 -19.60
CA VAL A 23 -11.18 21.37 -20.15
C VAL A 23 -10.31 20.23 -20.69
N ARG A 24 -9.26 20.56 -21.47
CA ARG A 24 -8.31 19.58 -22.02
C ARG A 24 -7.65 18.75 -20.92
N MET A 25 -7.22 19.38 -19.83
CA MET A 25 -6.60 18.70 -18.70
C MET A 25 -7.53 17.69 -18.05
N CYS A 26 -8.83 17.98 -17.99
CA CYS A 26 -9.84 17.11 -17.41
C CYS A 26 -10.30 15.98 -18.34
N LEU A 27 -9.86 15.95 -19.60
CA LEU A 27 -10.26 14.88 -20.50
C LEU A 27 -9.71 13.54 -20.00
N PRO A 28 -10.50 12.46 -20.07
CA PRO A 28 -10.02 11.13 -19.73
C PRO A 28 -9.01 10.66 -20.80
N HIS A 29 -7.76 10.47 -20.37
CA HIS A 29 -6.76 9.69 -21.07
C HIS A 29 -7.00 8.20 -20.80
N LYS A 30 -7.53 7.52 -21.81
CA LYS A 30 -7.88 6.10 -21.74
C LYS A 30 -6.70 5.25 -22.17
N GLN A 31 -6.20 4.40 -21.29
CA GLN A 31 -5.10 3.48 -21.58
C GLN A 31 -5.24 2.23 -20.69
N SER A 32 -4.89 1.07 -21.24
CA SER A 32 -4.73 -0.14 -20.42
C SER A 32 -3.49 0.01 -19.55
N TRP A 33 -3.66 -0.11 -18.24
CA TRP A 33 -2.58 -0.07 -17.27
C TRP A 33 -2.44 -1.48 -16.66
N PRO A 34 -1.63 -2.37 -17.24
CA PRO A 34 -1.34 -3.67 -16.65
C PRO A 34 -0.69 -3.49 -15.27
N VAL A 35 -1.30 -4.11 -14.27
CA VAL A 35 -0.78 -4.23 -12.91
C VAL A 35 -0.75 -5.70 -12.51
N MET A 36 -0.26 -5.98 -11.31
CA MET A 36 -0.30 -7.33 -10.77
C MET A 36 -1.68 -7.62 -10.18
N SER A 37 -2.08 -8.89 -10.16
CA SER A 37 -3.38 -9.31 -9.62
C SER A 37 -3.65 -8.78 -8.21
N ILE A 38 -2.64 -8.82 -7.34
CA ILE A 38 -2.75 -8.33 -5.95
C ILE A 38 -3.05 -6.82 -5.86
N HIS A 39 -2.54 -6.02 -6.81
CA HIS A 39 -2.84 -4.60 -6.87
C HIS A 39 -4.27 -4.36 -7.28
N ASN A 40 -4.71 -5.10 -8.30
CA ASN A 40 -6.06 -4.98 -8.81
C ASN A 40 -7.11 -5.41 -7.77
N GLU A 41 -6.85 -6.51 -7.06
CA GLU A 41 -7.70 -6.98 -5.96
C GLU A 41 -7.80 -5.93 -4.86
N TRP A 42 -6.67 -5.38 -4.41
CA TRP A 42 -6.67 -4.33 -3.39
C TRP A 42 -7.48 -3.10 -3.84
N LEU A 43 -7.31 -2.66 -5.09
CA LEU A 43 -8.06 -1.52 -5.62
C LEU A 43 -9.56 -1.81 -5.75
N ILE A 44 -9.97 -3.01 -6.17
CA ILE A 44 -11.39 -3.42 -6.22
C ILE A 44 -11.99 -3.46 -4.81
N THR A 45 -11.25 -4.01 -3.83
CA THR A 45 -11.70 -4.04 -2.44
C THR A 45 -11.84 -2.63 -1.87
N SER A 46 -10.85 -1.76 -2.10
CA SER A 46 -10.95 -0.34 -1.73
C SER A 46 -12.10 0.37 -2.44
N GLN A 47 -12.42 0.00 -3.69
CA GLN A 47 -13.51 0.61 -4.46
C GLN A 47 -14.84 0.41 -3.75
N LYS A 48 -15.11 -0.84 -3.39
CA LYS A 48 -16.33 -1.25 -2.71
C LYS A 48 -16.38 -0.64 -1.31
N LYS A 49 -15.30 -0.79 -0.54
CA LYS A 49 -15.20 -0.33 0.86
C LYS A 49 -15.41 1.17 1.01
N TYR A 50 -14.86 1.97 0.10
CA TYR A 50 -14.91 3.44 0.18
C TYR A 50 -15.86 4.09 -0.84
N GLN A 51 -16.75 3.29 -1.44
CA GLN A 51 -17.81 3.72 -2.35
C GLN A 51 -17.34 4.63 -3.51
N PHE A 52 -16.20 4.28 -4.13
CA PHE A 52 -15.77 4.93 -5.37
C PHE A 52 -16.61 4.43 -6.55
N ASP A 53 -16.89 5.30 -7.53
CA ASP A 53 -17.69 4.97 -8.72
C ASP A 53 -17.05 3.85 -9.54
N SER A 54 -15.72 3.79 -9.55
CA SER A 54 -14.93 2.88 -10.36
C SER A 54 -13.50 2.75 -9.84
N VAL A 55 -12.79 1.71 -10.28
CA VAL A 55 -11.35 1.55 -10.04
C VAL A 55 -10.55 2.72 -10.62
N ASP A 56 -11.01 3.32 -11.72
CA ASP A 56 -10.44 4.54 -12.29
C ASP A 56 -10.43 5.72 -11.31
N GLU A 57 -11.49 5.85 -10.53
CA GLU A 57 -11.59 6.93 -9.55
C GLU A 57 -10.59 6.74 -8.41
N ILE A 58 -10.38 5.50 -7.94
CA ILE A 58 -9.34 5.22 -6.94
C ILE A 58 -7.96 5.50 -7.50
N LEU A 59 -7.67 5.05 -8.71
CA LEU A 59 -6.37 5.28 -9.30
C LEU A 59 -6.09 6.79 -9.41
N ARG A 60 -7.08 7.57 -9.87
CA ARG A 60 -7.01 9.04 -9.89
C ARG A 60 -6.79 9.60 -8.46
N HIS A 61 -7.47 9.06 -7.46
CA HIS A 61 -7.30 9.45 -6.05
C HIS A 61 -5.89 9.20 -5.53
N LEU A 62 -5.32 8.02 -5.77
CA LEU A 62 -3.97 7.69 -5.32
C LEU A 62 -2.91 8.54 -6.05
N ILE A 63 -3.07 8.77 -7.35
CA ILE A 63 -2.19 9.65 -8.13
C ILE A 63 -2.24 11.08 -7.57
N TYR A 64 -3.45 11.60 -7.33
CA TYR A 64 -3.62 12.91 -6.75
C TYR A 64 -3.00 13.00 -5.35
N THR A 65 -3.25 11.99 -4.50
CA THR A 65 -2.69 11.93 -3.16
C THR A 65 -1.17 11.97 -3.22
N ALA A 66 -0.54 11.14 -4.07
CA ALA A 66 0.91 11.13 -4.28
C ALA A 66 1.44 12.48 -4.78
N ASN A 67 0.70 13.15 -5.67
CA ASN A 67 1.06 14.48 -6.15
C ASN A 67 0.87 15.57 -5.08
N SER A 68 -0.02 15.39 -4.11
CA SER A 68 -0.20 16.32 -2.99
C SER A 68 0.82 16.14 -1.87
N GLU A 69 1.60 15.05 -1.90
CA GLU A 69 2.57 14.77 -0.83
C GLU A 69 3.70 15.81 -0.74
N PRO A 70 4.23 16.07 0.47
CA PRO A 70 5.43 16.88 0.64
C PRO A 70 6.62 16.35 -0.16
N SER A 71 7.53 17.24 -0.58
CA SER A 71 8.73 16.88 -1.36
C SER A 71 9.55 15.71 -0.76
N PRO A 72 9.78 15.64 0.57
CA PRO A 72 10.47 14.50 1.17
C PRO A 72 9.74 13.16 0.96
N ILE A 73 8.41 13.17 1.04
CA ILE A 73 7.59 11.97 0.84
C ILE A 73 7.55 11.59 -0.63
N LYS A 74 7.42 12.54 -1.56
CA LYS A 74 7.56 12.26 -3.00
C LYS A 74 8.91 11.63 -3.34
N LYS A 75 9.99 12.13 -2.73
CA LYS A 75 11.32 11.54 -2.87
C LYS A 75 11.35 10.11 -2.35
N LEU A 76 10.73 9.84 -1.20
CA LEU A 76 10.58 8.49 -0.66
C LEU A 76 9.82 7.58 -1.65
N ILE A 77 8.66 8.02 -2.14
CA ILE A 77 7.82 7.26 -3.09
C ILE A 77 8.57 6.93 -4.38
N PHE A 78 9.18 7.93 -5.03
CA PHE A 78 9.65 7.77 -6.41
C PHE A 78 11.15 7.52 -6.55
N LYS A 79 11.97 7.87 -5.56
CA LYS A 79 13.44 7.69 -5.63
C LYS A 79 13.96 6.59 -4.70
N THR A 80 13.35 6.44 -3.53
CA THR A 80 13.79 5.44 -2.54
C THR A 80 13.08 4.12 -2.74
N ILE A 81 11.76 4.15 -2.91
CA ILE A 81 10.96 2.96 -3.09
C ILE A 81 11.08 2.51 -4.54
N ARG A 82 11.74 1.37 -4.75
CA ARG A 82 11.54 0.58 -5.96
C ARG A 82 10.26 -0.22 -5.74
N CYS A 83 9.48 -0.45 -6.78
CA CYS A 83 8.28 -1.29 -6.66
C CYS A 83 8.64 -2.58 -5.91
N LEU A 84 7.83 -3.02 -4.95
CA LEU A 84 8.21 -4.14 -4.06
C LEU A 84 8.65 -5.35 -4.88
N HIS A 85 7.95 -5.56 -6.00
CA HIS A 85 8.16 -6.61 -6.99
C HIS A 85 9.38 -6.40 -7.91
N CYS A 86 9.88 -5.16 -8.02
CA CYS A 86 11.13 -4.82 -8.71
C CYS A 86 12.34 -5.16 -7.83
N HIS A 87 12.18 -5.09 -6.50
CA HIS A 87 13.23 -5.43 -5.54
C HIS A 87 13.45 -6.95 -5.43
N VAL A 88 12.41 -7.75 -5.73
CA VAL A 88 12.51 -9.21 -5.89
C VAL A 88 13.32 -9.61 -7.15
N GLY A 89 13.80 -8.65 -7.95
CA GLY A 89 14.99 -8.77 -8.79
C GLY A 89 14.93 -9.67 -10.03
N ALA A 90 14.05 -10.68 -10.10
CA ALA A 90 14.07 -11.66 -11.19
C ALA A 90 12.70 -12.27 -11.57
N ARG A 91 11.62 -12.00 -10.82
CA ARG A 91 10.32 -12.70 -10.99
C ARG A 91 9.14 -11.80 -11.34
N ALA A 92 9.35 -10.51 -11.62
CA ALA A 92 8.27 -9.60 -12.01
C ALA A 92 7.53 -10.01 -13.30
N ASP A 93 8.16 -10.84 -14.13
CA ASP A 93 7.53 -11.42 -15.33
C ASP A 93 6.83 -12.77 -15.07
N GLN A 94 7.02 -13.36 -13.89
CA GLN A 94 6.32 -14.59 -13.49
C GLN A 94 4.94 -14.31 -12.88
N HIS A 95 4.73 -13.12 -12.32
CA HIS A 95 3.41 -12.74 -11.84
C HIS A 95 2.50 -12.40 -13.01
N LEU A 96 1.34 -13.05 -13.06
CA LEU A 96 0.29 -12.73 -14.03
C LEU A 96 -0.07 -11.24 -13.90
N LYS A 97 0.24 -10.49 -14.95
CA LYS A 97 -0.17 -9.09 -15.08
C LYS A 97 -1.58 -9.11 -15.61
N ILE A 98 -2.48 -8.46 -14.90
CA ILE A 98 -3.85 -8.23 -15.34
C ILE A 98 -4.08 -6.75 -15.53
N ASN A 99 -4.97 -6.39 -16.44
CA ASN A 99 -5.35 -5.00 -16.58
C ASN A 99 -6.09 -4.54 -15.33
N LEU A 100 -5.81 -3.30 -14.90
CA LEU A 100 -6.55 -2.72 -13.80
C LEU A 100 -8.06 -2.70 -14.09
N GLY A 101 -8.85 -2.99 -13.06
CA GLY A 101 -10.31 -3.08 -13.13
C GLY A 101 -10.85 -4.35 -13.76
N THR A 102 -10.00 -5.33 -14.12
CA THR A 102 -10.48 -6.64 -14.58
C THR A 102 -10.95 -7.45 -13.37
N MET A 103 -12.25 -7.75 -13.28
CA MET A 103 -12.72 -8.71 -12.29
C MET A 103 -12.23 -10.10 -12.68
N LYS A 104 -11.72 -10.87 -11.71
CA LYS A 104 -11.48 -12.30 -11.92
C LYS A 104 -12.85 -12.92 -12.19
N GLU A 105 -13.13 -13.27 -13.44
CA GLU A 105 -14.32 -14.07 -13.76
C GLU A 105 -14.13 -15.38 -12.99
N VAL A 106 -14.94 -15.59 -11.95
CA VAL A 106 -15.01 -16.88 -11.27
C VAL A 106 -15.75 -17.76 -12.25
N GLU A 107 -15.01 -18.56 -13.00
CA GLU A 107 -15.58 -19.59 -13.86
C GLU A 107 -16.36 -20.54 -12.94
N VAL A 108 -17.68 -20.44 -12.96
CA VAL A 108 -18.55 -21.44 -12.35
C VAL A 108 -18.55 -22.61 -13.34
N GLU A 109 -17.81 -23.66 -12.99
CA GLU A 109 -17.76 -24.90 -13.76
C GLU A 109 -19.13 -25.58 -13.71
N GLU A 110 -19.98 -25.35 -14.70
CA GLU A 110 -21.11 -26.21 -15.03
C GLU A 110 -20.99 -26.65 -16.51
N ASP A 111 -20.82 -27.96 -16.69
CA ASP A 111 -20.96 -28.78 -17.91
C ASP A 111 -19.80 -29.05 -18.89
N ASP A 112 -19.77 -30.32 -19.32
CA ASP A 112 -18.81 -31.15 -20.09
C ASP A 112 -18.40 -30.67 -21.51
N ALA A 113 -18.56 -29.40 -21.84
CA ALA A 113 -18.09 -28.86 -23.11
C ALA A 113 -16.64 -28.35 -22.99
N PRO A 114 -15.69 -28.72 -23.88
CA PRO A 114 -14.36 -28.12 -23.86
C PRO A 114 -14.48 -26.61 -24.08
N PRO A 115 -14.16 -25.79 -23.06
CA PRO A 115 -14.50 -24.38 -23.08
C PRO A 115 -13.67 -23.65 -24.13
N PRO A 116 -14.27 -22.68 -24.86
CA PRO A 116 -13.49 -21.76 -25.67
C PRO A 116 -12.48 -21.04 -24.76
N ALA A 117 -11.24 -20.88 -25.24
CA ALA A 117 -10.18 -20.24 -24.46
C ALA A 117 -10.69 -18.90 -23.87
N PRO A 118 -10.58 -18.69 -22.54
CA PRO A 118 -11.19 -17.55 -21.88
C PRO A 118 -10.59 -16.25 -22.41
N THR A 119 -11.41 -15.48 -23.15
CA THR A 119 -11.01 -14.16 -23.62
C THR A 119 -11.16 -13.19 -22.47
N THR A 120 -10.08 -12.96 -21.73
CA THR A 120 -10.04 -11.94 -20.68
C THR A 120 -10.38 -10.57 -21.29
N LYS A 121 -11.52 -9.99 -20.91
CA LYS A 121 -11.91 -8.65 -21.36
C LYS A 121 -10.89 -7.66 -20.81
N THR A 122 -10.13 -7.05 -21.71
CA THR A 122 -9.16 -6.02 -21.36
C THR A 122 -9.91 -4.77 -20.90
N THR A 123 -9.95 -4.54 -19.59
CA THR A 123 -10.54 -3.33 -19.03
C THR A 123 -9.61 -2.14 -19.31
N ILE A 124 -10.13 -1.15 -20.04
CA ILE A 124 -9.42 0.11 -20.30
C ILE A 124 -9.74 1.07 -19.17
N LEU A 125 -8.70 1.49 -18.45
CA LEU A 125 -8.82 2.48 -17.41
C LEU A 125 -8.64 3.91 -17.94
N ALA A 126 -9.33 4.86 -17.31
CA ALA A 126 -9.31 6.27 -17.63
C ALA A 126 -8.69 7.08 -16.47
N ILE A 127 -7.53 7.71 -16.73
CA ILE A 127 -6.98 8.76 -15.86
C ILE A 127 -7.12 10.11 -16.56
N HIS A 128 -7.22 11.22 -15.84
CA HIS A 128 -7.25 12.54 -16.48
C HIS A 128 -5.92 12.87 -17.17
N THR A 129 -5.96 13.66 -18.25
CA THR A 129 -4.75 14.09 -18.98
C THR A 129 -3.72 14.75 -18.06
N PHE A 130 -4.14 15.55 -17.07
CA PHE A 130 -3.18 16.15 -16.13
C PHE A 130 -2.49 15.14 -15.21
N HIS A 131 -3.18 14.07 -14.83
CA HIS A 131 -2.56 12.98 -14.08
C HIS A 131 -1.50 12.28 -14.95
N TYR A 132 -1.83 12.03 -16.22
CA TYR A 132 -0.88 11.46 -17.17
C TYR A 132 0.35 12.34 -17.38
N GLU A 133 0.17 13.64 -17.65
CA GLU A 133 1.29 14.58 -17.85
C GLU A 133 2.19 14.66 -16.62
N TRP A 134 1.60 14.63 -15.42
CA TRP A 134 2.36 14.58 -14.17
C TRP A 134 3.13 13.27 -14.03
N LEU A 135 2.49 12.12 -14.25
CA LEU A 135 3.14 10.81 -14.21
C LEU A 135 4.30 10.73 -15.21
N TYR A 136 4.13 11.29 -16.41
CA TYR A 136 5.19 11.36 -17.43
C TYR A 136 6.39 12.17 -16.93
N LYS A 137 6.16 13.34 -16.34
CA LYS A 137 7.23 14.17 -15.74
C LYS A 137 7.95 13.46 -14.60
N VAL A 138 7.21 12.80 -13.70
CA VAL A 138 7.78 12.01 -12.60
C VAL A 138 8.60 10.85 -13.13
N THR A 139 8.08 10.12 -14.13
CA THR A 139 8.74 8.99 -14.77
C THR A 139 10.10 9.40 -15.34
N ASN A 140 10.15 10.50 -16.09
CA ASN A 140 11.39 11.02 -16.67
C ASN A 140 12.36 11.55 -15.60
N SER A 141 11.88 12.35 -14.64
CA SER A 141 12.74 12.98 -13.62
C SER A 141 13.33 12.00 -12.61
N CYS A 142 12.67 10.85 -12.41
CA CYS A 142 13.11 9.79 -11.51
C CYS A 142 13.72 8.58 -12.25
N ASN A 143 13.90 8.66 -13.58
CA ASN A 143 14.41 7.57 -14.41
C ASN A 143 13.63 6.24 -14.22
N ILE A 144 12.32 6.34 -14.09
CA ILE A 144 11.44 5.17 -13.99
C ILE A 144 11.21 4.62 -15.40
N THR A 145 11.28 3.30 -15.57
CA THR A 145 11.24 2.63 -16.87
C THR A 145 9.98 2.91 -17.69
N SER A 146 8.83 3.07 -17.03
CA SER A 146 7.55 3.33 -17.70
C SER A 146 6.54 3.98 -16.75
N ILE A 147 5.48 4.57 -17.32
CA ILE A 147 4.36 5.13 -16.54
C ILE A 147 3.65 4.04 -15.74
N GLU A 148 3.46 2.84 -16.30
CA GLU A 148 2.90 1.69 -15.57
C GLU A 148 3.72 1.34 -14.33
N LYS A 149 5.05 1.38 -14.43
CA LYS A 149 5.92 1.17 -13.28
C LYS A 149 5.74 2.27 -12.24
N CYS A 150 5.57 3.52 -12.68
CA CYS A 150 5.24 4.63 -11.79
C CYS A 150 3.90 4.42 -11.06
N ILE A 151 2.86 3.96 -11.77
CA ILE A 151 1.56 3.62 -11.18
C ILE A 151 1.71 2.50 -10.13
N ARG A 152 2.41 1.42 -10.46
CA ARG A 152 2.67 0.31 -9.51
C ARG A 152 3.42 0.78 -8.26
N ILE A 153 4.39 1.68 -8.40
CA ILE A 153 5.10 2.28 -7.25
C ILE A 153 4.14 3.03 -6.33
N ILE A 154 3.20 3.80 -6.90
CA ILE A 154 2.20 4.53 -6.11
C ILE A 154 1.29 3.55 -5.36
N ILE A 155 0.80 2.50 -6.03
CA ILE A 155 -0.05 1.48 -5.43
C ILE A 155 0.70 0.75 -4.31
N ASP A 156 1.90 0.23 -4.60
CA ASP A 156 2.77 -0.46 -3.63
C ASP A 156 3.02 0.41 -2.39
N TYR A 157 3.30 1.70 -2.59
CA TYR A 157 3.54 2.62 -1.49
C TYR A 157 2.34 2.69 -0.55
N TYR A 158 1.16 3.05 -1.04
CA TYR A 158 0.00 3.23 -0.17
C TYR A 158 -0.47 1.90 0.44
N GLN A 159 -0.47 0.81 -0.32
CA GLN A 159 -0.77 -0.53 0.20
C GLN A 159 0.20 -0.92 1.32
N SER A 160 1.51 -0.68 1.14
CA SER A 160 2.52 -0.99 2.16
C SER A 160 2.35 -0.16 3.43
N ARG A 161 1.93 1.11 3.34
CA ARG A 161 1.68 1.96 4.51
C ARG A 161 0.52 1.45 5.35
N VAL A 162 -0.53 0.96 4.71
CA VAL A 162 -1.66 0.31 5.39
C VAL A 162 -1.19 -0.96 6.11
N LYS A 163 -0.51 -1.86 5.39
CA LYS A 163 0.03 -3.11 5.95
C LYS A 163 1.02 -2.88 7.10
N GLN A 164 1.90 -1.88 6.99
CA GLN A 164 2.85 -1.56 8.07
C GLN A 164 2.12 -1.20 9.37
N VAL A 165 1.08 -0.37 9.29
CA VAL A 165 0.29 0.04 10.47
C VAL A 165 -0.52 -1.14 11.00
N TYR A 166 -1.04 -2.01 10.14
CA TYR A 166 -1.68 -3.25 10.54
C TYR A 166 -0.75 -4.12 11.41
N HIS A 167 0.48 -4.32 10.96
CA HIS A 167 1.43 -5.17 11.67
C HIS A 167 2.00 -4.53 12.95
N SER A 168 2.04 -3.20 13.05
CA SER A 168 2.59 -2.52 14.23
C SER A 168 1.53 -2.24 15.30
N ASP A 169 0.35 -1.77 14.88
CA ASP A 169 -0.64 -1.14 15.75
C ASP A 169 -2.01 -1.84 15.66
N GLY A 170 -2.12 -2.89 14.86
CA GLY A 170 -3.33 -3.72 14.72
C GLY A 170 -4.35 -3.23 13.68
N ILE A 171 -5.49 -3.91 13.66
CA ILE A 171 -6.54 -3.77 12.64
C ILE A 171 -7.12 -2.35 12.65
N GLN A 172 -7.47 -1.83 13.82
CA GLN A 172 -8.10 -0.52 13.99
C GLN A 172 -7.21 0.63 13.49
N ALA A 173 -5.90 0.56 13.78
CA ALA A 173 -4.95 1.55 13.29
C ALA A 173 -4.78 1.48 11.77
N SER A 174 -4.79 0.28 11.18
CA SER A 174 -4.78 0.07 9.73
C SER A 174 -6.01 0.69 9.08
N MET A 175 -7.20 0.45 9.63
CA MET A 175 -8.45 1.03 9.13
C MET A 175 -8.43 2.56 9.20
N LYS A 176 -7.95 3.12 10.32
CA LYS A 176 -7.75 4.57 10.45
C LYS A 176 -6.78 5.10 9.38
N LYS A 177 -5.73 4.34 9.04
CA LYS A 177 -4.78 4.73 8.01
C LYS A 177 -5.39 4.68 6.61
N GLU A 178 -6.20 3.67 6.31
CA GLU A 178 -6.95 3.63 5.06
C GLU A 178 -7.93 4.81 4.95
N LEU A 179 -8.63 5.16 6.03
CA LEU A 179 -9.50 6.33 6.08
C LEU A 179 -8.75 7.65 5.84
N ASP A 180 -7.55 7.79 6.41
CA ASP A 180 -6.68 8.95 6.15
C ASP A 180 -6.30 9.04 4.66
N ILE A 181 -5.94 7.91 4.04
CA ILE A 181 -5.59 7.87 2.62
C ILE A 181 -6.81 8.15 1.74
N PHE A 182 -7.89 7.39 1.90
CA PHE A 182 -9.05 7.41 1.00
C PHE A 182 -10.06 8.51 1.33
N GLY A 183 -10.03 9.08 2.53
CA GLY A 183 -10.89 10.20 2.93
C GLY A 183 -10.34 11.58 2.57
N LYS A 184 -9.06 11.66 2.17
CA LYS A 184 -8.42 12.93 1.81
C LYS A 184 -9.18 13.64 0.68
N ASN A 185 -9.64 14.87 0.93
CA ASN A 185 -10.47 15.68 0.01
C ASN A 185 -11.84 15.08 -0.34
N ARG A 186 -12.36 14.19 0.51
CA ARG A 186 -13.72 13.63 0.38
C ARG A 186 -14.63 13.98 1.55
N ILE A 187 -14.27 14.99 2.34
CA ILE A 187 -15.07 15.42 3.50
C ILE A 187 -16.48 15.87 3.05
N ASP A 188 -16.58 16.51 1.89
CA ASP A 188 -17.86 16.97 1.33
C ASP A 188 -18.56 15.90 0.45
N ASP A 189 -18.03 14.67 0.36
CA ASP A 189 -18.64 13.58 -0.39
C ASP A 189 -19.67 12.84 0.47
N PRO A 190 -20.98 12.91 0.15
CA PRO A 190 -22.02 12.25 0.95
C PRO A 190 -21.79 10.74 1.09
N ARG A 191 -21.30 10.09 0.03
CA ARG A 191 -20.99 8.64 0.03
C ARG A 191 -19.90 8.29 1.02
N PHE A 192 -18.92 9.18 1.17
CA PHE A 192 -17.85 8.98 2.13
C PHE A 192 -18.36 9.19 3.57
N GLN A 193 -19.29 10.14 3.77
CA GLN A 193 -19.96 10.30 5.05
C GLN A 193 -20.78 9.07 5.45
N ASP A 194 -21.45 8.42 4.49
CA ASP A 194 -22.16 7.17 4.73
C ASP A 194 -21.19 6.07 5.20
N VAL A 195 -20.02 5.94 4.55
CA VAL A 195 -18.96 5.01 4.98
C VAL A 195 -18.49 5.32 6.41
N LEU A 196 -18.26 6.60 6.74
CA LEU A 196 -17.88 7.00 8.09
C LEU A 196 -18.96 6.70 9.13
N ALA A 197 -20.24 6.83 8.78
CA ALA A 197 -21.36 6.49 9.64
C ALA A 197 -21.44 4.97 9.89
N SER A 198 -21.29 4.16 8.84
CA SER A 198 -21.26 2.69 8.95
C SER A 198 -20.13 2.21 9.85
N LEU A 199 -18.91 2.74 9.67
CA LEU A 199 -17.75 2.35 10.49
C LEU A 199 -17.88 2.77 11.96
N LYS A 200 -18.53 3.90 12.24
CA LYS A 200 -18.83 4.29 13.62
C LYS A 200 -19.81 3.34 14.29
N LYS A 201 -20.85 2.91 13.55
CA LYS A 201 -21.83 1.96 14.05
C LYS A 201 -21.20 0.60 14.36
N GLU A 202 -20.35 0.08 13.47
CA GLU A 202 -19.61 -1.17 13.68
C GLU A 202 -18.74 -1.10 14.95
N ASN A 203 -18.05 0.01 15.18
CA ASN A 203 -17.24 0.21 16.39
C ASN A 203 -18.08 0.37 17.67
N GLU A 204 -19.32 0.85 17.59
CA GLU A 204 -20.22 0.95 18.74
C GLU A 204 -20.82 -0.42 19.12
N GLU A 205 -21.08 -1.29 18.12
CA GLU A 205 -21.59 -2.64 18.33
C GLU A 205 -20.53 -3.58 18.98
N GLU A 206 -19.25 -3.41 18.67
CA GLU A 206 -18.16 -4.22 19.27
C GLU A 206 -17.95 -4.00 20.79
N VAL A 207 -18.48 -2.93 21.38
CA VAL A 207 -18.20 -2.55 22.78
C VAL A 207 -19.24 -3.07 23.78
N VAL A 208 -20.35 -3.67 23.32
CA VAL A 208 -21.51 -3.95 24.18
C VAL A 208 -21.52 -5.36 24.80
N ASP A 209 -20.60 -6.26 24.46
CA ASP A 209 -20.69 -7.68 24.83
C ASP A 209 -19.84 -8.14 26.05
N ASP A 210 -19.20 -7.24 26.81
CA ASP A 210 -18.24 -7.64 27.87
C ASP A 210 -18.72 -7.48 29.33
N ASP A 211 -19.97 -7.07 29.60
CA ASP A 211 -20.36 -6.61 30.95
C ASP A 211 -21.24 -7.58 31.78
N ASP A 212 -21.40 -8.86 31.41
CA ASP A 212 -22.35 -9.74 32.12
C ASP A 212 -22.00 -11.24 32.20
N ASN A 213 -20.74 -11.60 32.49
CA ASN A 213 -20.43 -12.99 32.85
C ASN A 213 -19.46 -13.12 34.05
N ASP A 214 -19.93 -12.67 35.21
CA ASP A 214 -19.50 -13.17 36.53
C ASP A 214 -19.92 -14.65 36.68
N LYS A 215 -19.17 -15.55 36.04
CA LYS A 215 -19.18 -16.98 36.39
C LYS A 215 -17.78 -17.42 36.77
N GLU A 216 -17.58 -17.50 38.08
CA GLU A 216 -16.60 -18.35 38.73
C GLU A 216 -16.68 -19.76 38.14
N GLU A 217 -15.67 -20.20 37.39
CA GLU A 217 -15.40 -21.62 37.21
C GLU A 217 -13.90 -21.92 37.34
N ASP A 218 -13.69 -23.07 37.96
CA ASP A 218 -12.50 -23.54 38.64
C ASP A 218 -11.33 -23.89 37.72
N LYS A 219 -10.16 -23.85 38.34
CA LYS A 219 -8.89 -24.36 37.83
C LYS A 219 -8.99 -25.85 37.47
N GLU A 220 -8.61 -26.21 36.25
CA GLU A 220 -7.97 -27.49 35.97
C GLU A 220 -6.68 -27.28 35.16
N ASP A 221 -5.58 -27.77 35.73
CA ASP A 221 -4.26 -27.89 35.14
C ASP A 221 -4.30 -28.92 34.00
N GLY A 222 -4.09 -28.47 32.76
CA GLY A 222 -3.91 -29.32 31.58
C GLY A 222 -2.62 -28.95 30.87
N ASN A 223 -1.60 -29.78 31.05
CA ASN A 223 -0.26 -29.66 30.52
C ASN A 223 -0.17 -30.43 29.19
N ASP A 224 -0.22 -29.73 28.05
CA ASP A 224 0.05 -30.32 26.73
C ASP A 224 1.20 -29.57 26.04
N ASP A 225 2.37 -30.21 26.08
CA ASP A 225 3.55 -29.92 25.28
C ASP A 225 3.32 -30.44 23.85
N ASP A 226 2.70 -29.62 22.99
CA ASP A 226 2.71 -29.85 21.53
C ASP A 226 3.73 -28.90 20.88
N ASP A 227 4.96 -29.41 20.73
CA ASP A 227 6.03 -28.88 19.88
C ASP A 227 5.67 -29.15 18.41
N ASP A 228 4.68 -28.39 17.92
CA ASP A 228 4.30 -28.31 16.51
C ASP A 228 5.42 -27.60 15.75
N THR A 229 6.40 -28.39 15.31
CA THR A 229 7.36 -27.93 14.31
C THR A 229 6.59 -27.71 13.01
N PRO A 230 6.46 -26.47 12.49
CA PRO A 230 5.66 -26.23 11.31
C PRO A 230 6.25 -27.02 10.13
N GLU A 231 5.44 -27.91 9.57
CA GLU A 231 5.74 -28.56 8.30
C GLU A 231 6.15 -27.47 7.31
N GLU A 232 7.38 -27.56 6.79
CA GLU A 232 7.88 -26.67 5.74
C GLU A 232 6.98 -26.88 4.51
N ASP A 233 5.92 -26.08 4.40
CA ASP A 233 5.13 -25.90 3.19
C ASP A 233 6.13 -25.60 2.06
N ASN A 234 6.32 -26.60 1.20
CA ASN A 234 7.08 -26.48 -0.03
C ASN A 234 6.28 -25.59 -0.99
N ASP A 235 6.17 -24.31 -0.66
CA ASP A 235 5.70 -23.29 -1.57
C ASP A 235 6.76 -23.17 -2.69
N PRO A 236 6.47 -23.60 -3.93
CA PRO A 236 7.41 -23.47 -5.04
C PRO A 236 7.72 -22.00 -5.37
N ALA A 237 7.00 -21.03 -4.76
CA ALA A 237 7.29 -19.61 -4.82
C ALA A 237 8.25 -19.10 -3.73
N ALA A 238 8.60 -19.89 -2.72
CA ALA A 238 9.57 -19.52 -1.69
C ALA A 238 10.97 -19.30 -2.33
N CYS A 239 11.63 -18.21 -1.98
CA CYS A 239 13.03 -18.00 -2.35
C CYS A 239 13.90 -19.08 -1.71
N SER A 240 14.97 -19.49 -2.37
CA SER A 240 15.96 -20.34 -1.69
C SER A 240 16.48 -19.60 -0.45
N LYS A 241 16.84 -20.34 0.60
CA LYS A 241 17.37 -19.76 1.85
C LYS A 241 18.52 -18.76 1.54
N ASP A 242 19.34 -19.04 0.53
CA ASP A 242 20.45 -18.17 0.10
C ASP A 242 20.02 -16.87 -0.59
N GLU A 243 18.99 -16.91 -1.45
CA GLU A 243 18.48 -15.71 -2.13
C GLU A 243 17.81 -14.73 -1.16
N MET A 244 17.08 -15.27 -0.18
CA MET A 244 16.48 -14.48 0.89
C MET A 244 17.55 -13.78 1.75
N VAL A 245 18.62 -14.48 2.10
CA VAL A 245 19.76 -13.93 2.84
C VAL A 245 20.42 -12.77 2.08
N GLN A 246 20.66 -12.92 0.77
CA GLN A 246 21.25 -11.85 -0.04
C GLN A 246 20.34 -10.62 -0.19
N ALA A 247 19.02 -10.83 -0.31
CA ALA A 247 18.05 -9.73 -0.39
C ALA A 247 18.01 -8.93 0.92
N ILE A 248 18.05 -9.63 2.05
CA ILE A 248 18.08 -9.02 3.38
C ILE A 248 19.39 -8.26 3.63
N GLN A 249 20.54 -8.80 3.20
CA GLN A 249 21.84 -8.12 3.27
C GLN A 249 21.87 -6.79 2.48
N ARG A 250 21.12 -6.68 1.37
CA ARG A 250 21.03 -5.46 0.55
C ARG A 250 20.03 -4.44 1.10
N CYS A 251 19.09 -4.84 1.97
CA CYS A 251 18.05 -3.98 2.49
C CYS A 251 18.55 -3.10 3.66
N GLN A 252 18.72 -1.81 3.42
CA GLN A 252 19.11 -0.85 4.48
C GLN A 252 18.04 -0.62 5.55
N VAL A 253 16.78 -0.96 5.27
CA VAL A 253 15.62 -0.63 6.14
C VAL A 253 15.38 -1.69 7.22
N GLY A 254 16.19 -2.75 7.27
CA GLY A 254 15.95 -3.91 8.15
C GLY A 254 17.05 -4.22 9.17
N ARG A 255 18.12 -3.42 9.30
CA ARG A 255 19.28 -3.82 10.14
C ARG A 255 18.93 -4.15 11.61
N ASN A 256 17.83 -3.60 12.11
CA ASN A 256 17.37 -3.81 13.49
C ASN A 256 16.24 -4.87 13.61
N SER A 257 15.84 -5.55 12.53
CA SER A 257 14.75 -6.52 12.57
C SER A 257 15.22 -7.93 12.90
N LYS A 258 14.36 -8.73 13.54
CA LYS A 258 14.58 -10.17 13.80
C LYS A 258 14.80 -10.96 12.51
N SER A 259 14.20 -10.52 11.40
CA SER A 259 14.45 -11.10 10.07
C SER A 259 15.88 -10.91 9.57
N TYR A 260 16.57 -9.82 9.96
CA TYR A 260 17.97 -9.59 9.60
C TYR A 260 18.94 -10.49 10.38
N SER A 261 18.67 -10.77 11.66
CA SER A 261 19.47 -11.72 12.45
C SER A 261 19.32 -13.15 11.95
N ILE A 262 18.10 -13.54 11.56
CA ILE A 262 17.84 -14.84 10.92
C ILE A 262 18.65 -14.97 9.62
N ALA A 263 18.71 -13.92 8.80
CA ALA A 263 19.48 -13.93 7.56
C ALA A 263 21.01 -14.01 7.80
N LEU A 264 21.50 -13.44 8.89
CA LEU A 264 22.91 -13.54 9.27
C LEU A 264 23.24 -14.83 10.04
N GLN A 265 22.24 -15.68 10.28
CA GLN A 265 22.36 -16.87 11.14
C GLN A 265 22.95 -16.51 12.52
N GLU A 266 22.62 -15.33 13.04
CA GLU A 266 23.04 -14.89 14.37
C GLU A 266 22.34 -15.75 15.43
N THR A 267 23.09 -16.22 16.42
CA THR A 267 22.48 -16.81 17.62
C THR A 267 21.67 -15.73 18.37
N PRO A 268 20.66 -16.12 19.19
CA PRO A 268 19.89 -15.16 19.99
C PRO A 268 20.78 -14.24 20.84
N GLU A 269 21.89 -14.76 21.36
CA GLU A 269 22.87 -14.01 22.14
C GLU A 269 23.65 -13.00 21.28
N GLN A 270 24.09 -13.39 20.08
CA GLN A 270 24.78 -12.50 19.14
C GLN A 270 23.87 -11.35 18.71
N TYR A 271 22.59 -11.64 18.44
CA TYR A 271 21.58 -10.64 18.15
C TYR A 271 21.41 -9.65 19.31
N GLN A 272 21.26 -10.14 20.54
CA GLN A 272 21.13 -9.28 21.73
C GLN A 272 22.38 -8.40 21.94
N GLN A 273 23.58 -8.96 21.76
CA GLN A 273 24.84 -8.20 21.87
C GLN A 273 24.93 -7.10 20.81
N ARG A 274 24.59 -7.39 19.56
CA ARG A 274 24.56 -6.39 18.49
C ARG A 274 23.53 -5.31 18.77
N ARG A 275 22.31 -5.69 19.16
CA ARG A 275 21.25 -4.74 19.50
C ARG A 275 21.65 -3.83 20.67
N THR A 276 22.35 -4.38 21.66
CA THR A 276 22.87 -3.62 22.80
C THR A 276 23.92 -2.60 22.33
N LYS A 277 24.86 -2.99 21.46
CA LYS A 277 25.85 -2.06 20.86
C LYS A 277 25.17 -0.95 20.04
N GLU A 278 24.17 -1.30 19.25
CA GLU A 278 23.37 -0.33 18.49
C GLU A 278 22.63 0.64 19.41
N LEU A 279 21.97 0.14 20.47
CA LEU A 279 21.29 0.99 21.45
C LEU A 279 22.25 1.94 22.17
N ILE A 280 23.49 1.52 22.46
CA ILE A 280 24.52 2.39 23.02
C ILE A 280 24.85 3.53 22.04
N ILE A 281 25.02 3.22 20.75
CA ILE A 281 25.29 4.22 19.71
C ILE A 281 24.08 5.13 19.50
N GLU A 282 22.87 4.58 19.39
CA GLU A 282 21.63 5.33 19.23
C GLU A 282 21.36 6.26 20.42
N ASN A 283 21.77 5.88 21.63
CA ASN A 283 21.62 6.68 22.85
C ASN A 283 22.84 7.55 23.18
N SER A 284 23.91 7.47 22.40
CA SER A 284 25.09 8.32 22.56
C SER A 284 24.74 9.80 22.45
N ASP A 285 25.52 10.64 23.13
CA ASP A 285 25.32 12.09 23.11
C ASP A 285 25.52 12.67 21.71
N GLU A 286 26.40 12.06 20.91
CA GLU A 286 26.61 12.44 19.51
C GLU A 286 25.36 12.19 18.65
N ALA A 287 24.76 11.00 18.76
CA ALA A 287 23.52 10.69 18.05
C ALA A 287 22.35 11.58 18.50
N LYS A 288 22.24 11.86 19.80
CA LYS A 288 21.26 12.82 20.35
C LYS A 288 21.48 14.23 19.81
N ALA A 289 22.72 14.70 19.75
CA ALA A 289 23.06 16.02 19.20
C ALA A 289 22.75 16.12 17.70
N ALA A 290 23.02 15.06 16.93
CA ALA A 290 22.68 14.99 15.52
C ALA A 290 21.15 15.07 15.30
N ARG A 291 20.35 14.33 16.07
CA ARG A 291 18.87 14.40 16.02
C ARG A 291 18.36 15.81 16.32
N LYS A 292 18.88 16.47 17.37
CA LYS A 292 18.53 17.86 17.68
C LYS A 292 18.88 18.84 16.55
N LYS A 293 20.01 18.65 15.87
CA LYS A 293 20.39 19.48 14.71
C LYS A 293 19.41 19.29 13.54
N ILE A 294 19.01 18.06 13.24
CA ILE A 294 18.04 17.74 12.19
C ILE A 294 16.67 18.37 12.52
N GLU A 295 16.20 18.21 13.76
CA GLU A 295 14.95 18.79 14.23
C GLU A 295 14.95 20.32 14.11
N LYS A 296 16.04 20.98 14.54
CA LYS A 296 16.20 22.43 14.39
C LYS A 296 16.16 22.86 12.92
N ALA A 297 16.87 22.15 12.04
CA ALA A 297 16.84 22.44 10.61
C ALA A 297 15.43 22.28 10.01
N PHE A 298 14.69 21.27 10.45
CA PHE A 298 13.31 21.05 10.02
C PHE A 298 12.37 22.16 10.49
N LEU A 299 12.50 22.62 11.74
CA LEU A 299 11.74 23.76 12.26
C LEU A 299 12.06 25.07 11.51
N MET A 300 13.33 25.31 11.21
CA MET A 300 13.73 26.50 10.44
C MET A 300 13.22 26.48 9.00
N SER A 301 12.97 25.32 8.41
CA SER A 301 12.43 25.20 7.05
C SER A 301 10.92 25.43 6.93
N LYS A 302 10.21 25.51 8.06
CA LYS A 302 8.75 25.69 8.11
C LYS A 302 8.31 27.15 8.28
N ASN A 303 9.24 28.04 8.62
CA ASN A 303 9.01 29.49 8.72
C ASN A 303 9.46 30.18 7.44
#